data_AF-A0A7J9RWL9-F1
#
_entry.id   AF-A0A7J9RWL9-F1
#
_cell.length_a   1.000
_cell.length_b   1.000
_cell.length_c   1.000
_cell.angle_alpha   90.00
_cell.angle_beta   90.00
_cell.angle_gamma   90.00
#
_symmetry.space_group_name_H-M   'P 1'
#
loop_
_entity.id
_entity.type
_entity.pdbx_description
1 polymer ?
#
loop_
_entity_poly.entity_id
_entity_poly.type
_entity_poly.pdbx_seq_one_letter_code
_entity_poly.pdbx_strand_id
1 'polypeptide(L)'
;MVGAFPYATRKMWESGMVSEFKTKIEMAAEIIEILKSKFTIARVVFDSWYWSEKLVRGCVVSELRSNRRLLRVRCLEGGGTLDVEGHIHVRDLPPGSYLADLTLESRVITIKLLVLEYKSNRLNLYSTDLSLSDGEIEATWRIRWEIEKFHKDIKALGMQDSSFLKRKRLQGYLLLFVMVVNTVRDLISSLNLRSVEEFLRFVEIRLGGALGLMKTFKLR
;
A
#
# COMPACT_ATOMS: atom_id res chain seq x y z
N MET A 1 -10.94 20.30 10.27
CA MET A 1 -11.79 19.22 9.73
C MET A 1 -11.06 18.65 8.52
N VAL A 2 -10.14 17.70 8.75
CA VAL A 2 -9.31 17.12 7.69
C VAL A 2 -10.19 16.12 6.96
N GLY A 3 -10.87 16.63 5.93
CA GLY A 3 -11.91 15.92 5.19
C GLY A 3 -11.38 14.64 4.57
N ALA A 4 -12.14 13.57 4.75
CA ALA A 4 -11.89 12.22 4.29
C ALA A 4 -11.99 12.08 2.76
N PHE A 5 -11.06 12.69 2.03
CA PHE A 5 -10.85 12.42 0.61
C PHE A 5 -9.35 12.46 0.29
N PRO A 6 -8.70 11.34 -0.08
CA PRO A 6 -7.31 11.34 -0.54
C PRO A 6 -7.16 11.94 -1.95
N TYR A 7 -8.12 12.75 -2.40
CA TYR A 7 -8.11 13.39 -3.70
C TYR A 7 -8.52 14.85 -3.50
N ALA A 8 -7.57 15.70 -3.13
CA ALA A 8 -7.64 17.07 -3.61
C ALA A 8 -7.59 16.99 -5.13
N THR A 9 -8.76 16.94 -5.78
CA THR A 9 -8.80 16.98 -7.24
C THR A 9 -8.21 18.32 -7.68
N ARG A 10 -7.55 18.34 -8.84
CA ARG A 10 -7.02 19.58 -9.43
C ARG A 10 -8.05 20.72 -9.41
N LYS A 11 -9.31 20.36 -9.63
CA LYS A 11 -10.50 21.22 -9.54
C LYS A 11 -10.74 21.86 -8.16
N MET A 12 -10.45 21.16 -7.06
CA MET A 12 -10.57 21.71 -5.70
C MET A 12 -9.46 22.72 -5.39
N TRP A 13 -8.26 22.52 -5.91
CA TRP A 13 -7.17 23.50 -5.82
C TRP A 13 -7.45 24.72 -6.71
N GLU A 14 -7.85 24.49 -7.95
CA GLU A 14 -8.23 25.55 -8.90
C GLU A 14 -9.43 26.39 -8.42
N SER A 15 -10.30 25.84 -7.57
CA SER A 15 -11.42 26.55 -6.92
C SER A 15 -11.08 27.14 -5.55
N GLY A 16 -9.82 27.07 -5.11
CA GLY A 16 -9.36 27.65 -3.84
C GLY A 16 -9.84 26.92 -2.57
N MET A 17 -10.43 25.72 -2.70
CA MET A 17 -10.91 24.94 -1.55
C MET A 17 -9.77 24.28 -0.77
N VAL A 18 -8.61 24.11 -1.39
CA VAL A 18 -7.38 23.62 -0.77
C VAL A 18 -6.20 24.49 -1.16
N SER A 19 -5.25 24.69 -0.23
CA SER A 19 -4.09 25.56 -0.42
C SER A 19 -3.05 24.99 -1.39
N GLU A 20 -3.02 23.67 -1.55
CA GLU A 20 -2.05 22.98 -2.40
C GLU A 20 -2.66 21.73 -3.06
N PHE A 21 -2.20 21.45 -4.29
CA PHE A 21 -2.48 20.20 -4.98
C PHE A 21 -1.33 19.23 -4.72
N LYS A 22 -1.64 18.01 -4.26
CA LYS A 22 -0.67 16.92 -4.12
C LYS A 22 -0.98 15.81 -5.09
N THR A 23 0.06 15.28 -5.73
CA THR A 23 -0.04 14.09 -6.57
C THR A 23 -0.30 12.83 -5.73
N LYS A 24 -0.81 11.77 -6.36
CA LYS A 24 -1.00 10.47 -5.68
C LYS A 24 0.30 9.92 -5.10
N ILE A 25 1.43 10.18 -5.76
CA ILE A 25 2.76 9.75 -5.32
C ILE A 25 3.16 10.49 -4.04
N GLU A 26 2.95 11.80 -3.99
CA GLU A 26 3.26 12.62 -2.81
C GLU A 26 2.41 12.21 -1.61
N MET A 27 1.11 12.03 -1.82
CA MET A 27 0.21 11.58 -0.76
C MET A 27 0.58 10.19 -0.24
N ALA A 28 0.91 9.26 -1.14
CA ALA A 28 1.36 7.93 -0.73
C ALA A 28 2.66 8.02 0.09
N ALA A 29 3.62 8.84 -0.34
CA ALA A 29 4.88 9.02 0.38
C ALA A 29 4.65 9.58 1.79
N GLU A 30 3.82 10.62 1.92
CA GLU A 30 3.48 11.20 3.22
C GLU A 30 2.78 10.20 4.15
N ILE A 31 1.82 9.43 3.63
CA ILE A 31 1.13 8.40 4.41
C ILE A 31 2.11 7.33 4.90
N ILE A 32 3.03 6.87 4.04
CA ILE A 32 4.05 5.88 4.42
C ILE A 32 4.93 6.41 5.55
N GLU A 33 5.39 7.66 5.46
CA GLU A 33 6.25 8.24 6.52
C GLU A 33 5.49 8.41 7.84
N ILE A 34 4.21 8.81 7.79
CA ILE A 34 3.34 8.83 8.99
C ILE A 34 3.21 7.41 9.57
N LEU A 35 3.00 6.40 8.73
CA LEU A 35 2.88 5.02 9.19
C LEU A 35 4.19 4.51 9.78
N LYS A 36 5.35 4.81 9.18
CA LYS A 36 6.67 4.43 9.70
C LYS A 36 6.96 5.04 11.07
N SER A 37 6.46 6.26 11.31
CA SER A 37 6.61 6.91 12.62
C SER A 37 5.80 6.24 13.74
N LYS A 38 4.78 5.44 13.38
CA LYS A 38 3.83 4.83 14.34
C LYS A 38 3.94 3.32 14.42
N PHE A 39 4.38 2.67 13.35
CA PHE A 39 4.37 1.24 13.20
C PHE A 39 5.69 0.77 12.62
N THR A 40 6.15 -0.40 13.07
CA THR A 40 7.23 -1.13 12.39
C THR A 40 6.67 -1.71 11.09
N ILE A 41 6.85 -0.98 9.99
CA ILE A 41 6.39 -1.43 8.67
C ILE A 41 7.30 -2.56 8.18
N ALA A 42 6.73 -3.75 8.01
CA ALA A 42 7.46 -4.89 7.45
C ALA A 42 7.76 -4.70 5.96
N ARG A 43 6.75 -4.36 5.16
CA ARG A 43 6.87 -4.23 3.69
C ARG A 43 5.94 -3.14 3.17
N VAL A 44 6.36 -2.53 2.07
CA VAL A 44 5.59 -1.55 1.32
C VAL A 44 5.36 -2.09 -0.09
N VAL A 45 4.10 -2.18 -0.52
CA VAL A 45 3.74 -2.85 -1.78
C VAL A 45 2.93 -1.93 -2.68
N PHE A 46 3.37 -1.76 -3.92
CA PHE A 46 2.68 -0.95 -4.92
C PHE A 46 2.65 -1.59 -6.30
N ASP A 47 1.77 -1.07 -7.15
CA ASP A 47 1.80 -1.32 -8.60
C ASP A 47 2.95 -0.56 -9.27
N SER A 48 3.34 -1.00 -10.47
CA SER A 48 4.35 -0.41 -11.35
C SER A 48 4.23 1.10 -11.60
N TRP A 49 3.03 1.66 -11.50
CA TRP A 49 2.76 3.10 -11.67
C TRP A 49 3.34 3.97 -10.55
N TYR A 50 3.69 3.38 -9.40
CA TYR A 50 4.21 4.11 -8.23
C TYR A 50 5.75 4.14 -8.20
N TRP A 51 6.40 3.81 -9.33
CA TRP A 51 7.84 3.97 -9.47
C TRP A 51 8.23 5.46 -9.40
N SER A 52 8.76 5.89 -8.27
CA SER A 52 9.30 7.25 -8.07
C SER A 52 10.40 7.28 -7.02
N GLU A 53 11.25 8.30 -7.08
CA GLU A 53 12.31 8.47 -6.08
C GLU A 53 11.75 8.63 -4.66
N LYS A 54 10.55 9.22 -4.52
CA LYS A 54 9.87 9.44 -3.23
C LYS A 54 9.39 8.13 -2.59
N LEU A 55 8.99 7.14 -3.39
CA LEU A 55 8.35 5.91 -2.91
C LEU A 55 9.28 4.70 -2.87
N VAL A 56 10.24 4.61 -3.79
CA VAL A 56 11.18 3.47 -3.87
C VAL A 56 12.28 3.66 -2.82
N ARG A 57 11.90 3.53 -1.55
CA ARG A 57 12.73 3.76 -0.36
C ARG A 57 12.36 2.81 0.78
N GLY A 58 13.23 1.84 1.04
CA GLY A 58 13.15 0.95 2.21
C GLY A 58 12.03 -0.09 2.12
N CYS A 59 12.39 -1.38 2.18
CA CYS A 59 11.48 -2.52 2.27
C CYS A 59 10.33 -2.54 1.24
N VAL A 60 10.56 -2.01 0.03
CA VAL A 60 9.58 -1.98 -1.05
C VAL A 60 9.60 -3.31 -1.81
N VAL A 61 8.42 -3.78 -2.20
CA VAL A 61 8.21 -4.84 -3.19
C VAL A 61 7.20 -4.33 -4.22
N SER A 62 7.52 -4.38 -5.51
CA SER A 62 6.63 -3.88 -6.55
C SER A 62 6.94 -4.51 -7.90
N GLU A 63 6.17 -4.14 -8.92
CA GLU A 63 6.37 -4.57 -10.30
C GLU A 63 7.18 -3.52 -11.07
N LEU A 64 8.18 -3.98 -11.84
CA LEU A 64 8.95 -3.16 -12.74
C LEU A 64 8.43 -3.31 -14.17
N ARG A 65 8.22 -2.18 -14.85
CA ARG A 65 7.80 -2.18 -16.25
C ARG A 65 8.85 -2.84 -17.15
N SER A 66 8.41 -3.64 -18.11
CA SER A 66 9.29 -4.41 -19.00
C SER A 66 10.21 -3.55 -19.88
N ASN A 67 9.83 -2.29 -20.15
CA ASN A 67 10.66 -1.33 -20.89
C ASN A 67 11.69 -0.59 -20.02
N ARG A 68 11.75 -0.86 -18.70
CA ARG A 68 12.75 -0.23 -17.84
C ARG A 68 14.16 -0.65 -18.26
N ARG A 69 15.07 0.31 -18.27
CA ARG A 69 16.50 0.09 -18.55
C ARG A 69 17.24 -0.18 -17.23
N LEU A 70 18.06 -1.22 -17.26
CA LEU A 70 18.99 -1.59 -16.21
C LEU A 70 20.38 -1.10 -16.63
N LEU A 71 21.23 -0.76 -15.68
CA LEU A 71 22.62 -0.32 -15.90
C LEU A 71 23.59 -1.49 -15.80
N ARG A 72 23.32 -2.39 -14.86
CA ARG A 72 24.10 -3.59 -14.59
C ARG A 72 23.16 -4.67 -14.11
N VAL A 73 23.41 -5.90 -14.52
CA VAL A 73 22.63 -7.07 -14.09
C VAL A 73 23.60 -8.20 -13.76
N ARG A 74 23.35 -8.85 -12.63
CA ARG A 74 24.04 -10.04 -12.15
C ARG A 74 23.03 -11.13 -11.82
N CYS A 75 23.19 -12.31 -12.39
CA CYS A 75 22.37 -13.48 -12.04
C CYS A 75 22.70 -14.01 -10.63
N LEU A 76 21.68 -14.41 -9.88
CA LEU A 76 21.81 -15.01 -8.54
C LEU A 76 21.81 -16.55 -8.55
N GLU A 77 21.30 -17.17 -9.61
CA GLU A 77 21.32 -18.63 -9.79
C GLU A 77 22.45 -19.06 -10.73
N GLY A 78 23.01 -20.25 -10.47
CA GLY A 78 24.36 -20.66 -10.88
C GLY A 78 24.74 -20.51 -12.37
N GLY A 79 26.00 -20.12 -12.60
CA GLY A 79 26.75 -20.46 -13.81
C GLY A 79 26.61 -19.51 -15.01
N GLY A 80 26.85 -18.21 -14.83
CA GLY A 80 27.74 -17.47 -15.76
C GLY A 80 27.24 -17.10 -17.15
N THR A 81 25.98 -16.67 -17.34
CA THR A 81 25.56 -16.12 -18.66
C THR A 81 25.16 -14.65 -18.66
N LEU A 82 24.85 -14.02 -17.52
CA LEU A 82 24.43 -12.61 -17.49
C LEU A 82 25.07 -11.86 -16.32
N ASP A 83 26.35 -11.55 -16.48
CA ASP A 83 26.99 -10.38 -15.86
C ASP A 83 27.23 -9.38 -16.99
N VAL A 84 26.30 -8.43 -17.17
CA VAL A 84 26.39 -7.45 -18.27
C VAL A 84 26.28 -6.05 -17.69
N GLU A 85 27.23 -5.20 -18.10
CA GLU A 85 27.18 -3.76 -17.94
C GLU A 85 26.66 -3.11 -19.21
N GLY A 86 25.70 -2.19 -19.07
CA GLY A 86 25.05 -1.51 -20.18
C GLY A 86 23.53 -1.46 -20.04
N HIS A 87 22.89 -0.70 -20.95
CA HIS A 87 21.46 -0.41 -20.91
C HIS A 87 20.58 -1.55 -21.47
N ILE A 88 20.48 -2.68 -20.74
CA ILE A 88 19.56 -3.78 -21.08
C ILE A 88 18.12 -3.45 -20.65
N HIS A 89 17.12 -3.83 -21.43
CA HIS A 89 15.73 -3.74 -20.98
C HIS A 89 15.31 -4.97 -20.16
N VAL A 90 14.48 -4.75 -19.13
CA VAL A 90 13.95 -5.83 -18.28
C VAL A 90 13.28 -6.94 -19.09
N ARG A 91 12.61 -6.62 -20.20
CA ARG A 91 11.97 -7.60 -21.09
C ARG A 91 12.94 -8.59 -21.76
N ASP A 92 14.21 -8.19 -21.91
CA ASP A 92 15.22 -8.96 -22.65
C ASP A 92 15.90 -9.99 -21.73
N LEU A 93 15.68 -9.92 -20.40
CA LEU A 93 16.20 -10.90 -19.46
C LEU A 93 15.44 -12.25 -19.60
N PRO A 94 16.06 -13.40 -19.37
CA PRO A 94 15.30 -14.63 -19.16
C PRO A 94 14.59 -14.62 -17.79
N PRO A 95 13.59 -15.50 -17.57
CA PRO A 95 13.08 -15.78 -16.23
C PRO A 95 14.21 -16.17 -15.28
N GLY A 96 14.15 -15.70 -14.02
CA GLY A 96 15.19 -15.92 -13.02
C GLY A 96 15.34 -14.76 -12.05
N SER A 97 16.35 -14.87 -11.20
CA SER A 97 16.63 -13.94 -10.10
C SER A 97 17.94 -13.20 -10.30
N TYR A 98 17.90 -11.89 -10.10
CA TYR A 98 18.99 -11.00 -10.45
C TYR A 98 19.21 -9.94 -9.37
N LEU A 99 20.46 -9.47 -9.26
CA LEU A 99 20.76 -8.14 -8.72
C LEU A 99 20.89 -7.19 -9.90
N ALA A 100 20.13 -6.11 -9.88
CA ALA A 100 20.12 -5.15 -10.97
C ALA A 100 20.30 -3.73 -10.45
N ASP A 101 21.18 -2.97 -11.10
CA ASP A 101 21.33 -1.54 -10.89
C ASP A 101 20.48 -0.79 -11.89
N LEU A 102 19.79 0.26 -11.46
CA LEU A 102 19.04 1.12 -12.36
C LEU A 102 18.95 2.56 -11.85
N THR A 103 18.78 3.48 -12.80
CA THR A 103 18.53 4.88 -12.49
C THR A 103 17.10 5.08 -12.00
N LEU A 104 17.00 5.61 -10.79
CA LEU A 104 15.80 6.13 -10.16
C LEU A 104 15.93 7.65 -10.13
N GLU A 105 15.44 8.30 -11.18
CA GLU A 105 15.51 9.76 -11.37
C GLU A 105 16.95 10.27 -11.23
N SER A 106 17.32 10.83 -10.07
CA SER A 106 18.63 11.44 -9.82
C SER A 106 19.72 10.47 -9.36
N ARG A 107 19.38 9.24 -8.97
CA ARG A 107 20.30 8.31 -8.30
C ARG A 107 20.26 6.91 -8.89
N VAL A 108 21.34 6.16 -8.71
CA VAL A 108 21.40 4.73 -9.02
C VAL A 108 21.02 3.95 -7.77
N ILE A 109 20.18 2.94 -7.92
CA ILE A 109 19.84 1.99 -6.86
C ILE A 109 20.09 0.56 -7.34
N THR A 110 20.43 -0.30 -6.38
CA THR A 110 20.47 -1.76 -6.59
C THR A 110 19.17 -2.36 -6.06
N ILE A 111 18.57 -3.24 -6.86
CA ILE A 111 17.37 -4.00 -6.49
C ILE A 111 17.64 -5.49 -6.65
N LYS A 112 16.90 -6.29 -5.90
CA LYS A 112 16.71 -7.71 -6.24
C LYS A 112 15.54 -7.79 -7.22
N LEU A 113 15.79 -8.25 -8.44
CA LEU A 113 14.82 -8.38 -9.52
C LEU A 113 14.50 -9.86 -9.73
N LEU A 114 13.21 -10.17 -9.77
CA LEU A 114 12.67 -11.50 -10.00
C LEU A 114 11.81 -11.46 -11.27
N VAL A 115 12.23 -12.21 -12.29
CA VAL A 115 11.51 -12.34 -13.55
C VAL A 115 10.83 -13.70 -13.58
N LEU A 116 9.50 -13.73 -13.70
CA LEU A 116 8.69 -14.94 -13.68
C LEU A 116 7.80 -15.03 -14.91
N GLU A 117 7.49 -16.25 -15.32
CA GLU A 117 6.34 -16.54 -16.16
C GLU A 117 5.16 -16.97 -15.28
N TYR A 118 4.06 -16.24 -15.38
CA TYR A 118 2.86 -16.46 -14.59
C TYR A 118 1.62 -16.39 -15.49
N LYS A 119 0.90 -17.53 -15.61
CA LYS A 119 -0.34 -17.64 -16.40
C LYS A 119 -0.21 -17.05 -17.81
N SER A 120 0.86 -17.41 -18.51
CA SER A 120 1.20 -16.93 -19.86
C SER A 120 1.53 -15.44 -19.96
N ASN A 121 1.68 -14.74 -18.84
CA ASN A 121 2.18 -13.38 -18.75
C ASN A 121 3.53 -13.34 -18.03
N ARG A 122 4.35 -12.36 -18.38
CA ARG A 122 5.62 -12.13 -17.72
C ARG A 122 5.45 -11.15 -16.57
N LEU A 123 5.92 -11.52 -15.38
CA LEU A 123 5.97 -10.65 -14.21
C LEU A 123 7.42 -10.28 -13.93
N ASN A 124 7.71 -8.98 -13.82
CA ASN A 124 9.02 -8.52 -13.38
C ASN A 124 8.82 -7.86 -12.01
N LEU A 125 9.07 -8.60 -10.95
CA LEU A 125 8.94 -8.12 -9.58
C LEU A 125 10.30 -7.62 -9.10
N TYR A 126 10.33 -6.59 -8.26
CA TYR A 126 11.56 -6.15 -7.62
C TYR A 126 11.36 -5.90 -6.15
N SER A 127 12.45 -6.02 -5.39
CA SER A 127 12.56 -5.54 -4.03
C SER A 127 13.78 -4.66 -3.82
N THR A 128 13.63 -3.66 -2.95
CA THR A 128 14.76 -2.90 -2.41
C THR A 128 15.45 -3.62 -1.25
N ASP A 129 14.84 -4.68 -0.69
CA ASP A 129 15.45 -5.54 0.32
C ASP A 129 16.11 -6.73 -0.41
N LEU A 130 17.44 -6.69 -0.50
CA LEU A 130 18.22 -7.68 -1.26
C LEU A 130 18.26 -9.05 -0.58
N SER A 131 17.87 -9.12 0.70
CA SER A 131 17.89 -10.35 1.49
C SER A 131 16.66 -11.24 1.28
N LEU A 132 15.59 -10.67 0.72
CA LEU A 132 14.33 -11.39 0.52
C LEU A 132 14.51 -12.57 -0.44
N SER A 133 13.93 -13.72 -0.10
CA SER A 133 13.81 -14.84 -1.03
C SER A 133 12.78 -14.55 -2.13
N ASP A 134 12.86 -15.30 -3.22
CA ASP A 134 12.01 -15.08 -4.39
C ASP A 134 10.54 -15.37 -4.06
N GLY A 135 10.30 -16.40 -3.25
CA GLY A 135 8.97 -16.73 -2.73
C GLY A 135 8.38 -15.63 -1.84
N GLU A 136 9.20 -14.97 -1.01
CA GLU A 136 8.75 -13.85 -0.20
C GLU A 136 8.39 -12.62 -1.05
N ILE A 137 9.16 -12.33 -2.10
CA ILE A 137 8.87 -11.26 -3.04
C ILE A 137 7.52 -11.51 -3.73
N GLU A 138 7.30 -12.72 -4.24
CA GLU A 138 6.04 -13.08 -4.89
C GLU A 138 4.86 -13.01 -3.91
N ALA A 139 4.98 -13.63 -2.73
CA ALA A 139 3.92 -13.63 -1.72
C ALA A 139 3.57 -12.21 -1.28
N THR A 140 4.58 -11.36 -1.06
CA THR A 140 4.40 -9.96 -0.69
C THR A 140 3.67 -9.19 -1.80
N TRP A 141 4.06 -9.37 -3.07
CA TRP A 141 3.40 -8.71 -4.19
C TRP A 141 1.94 -9.14 -4.34
N ARG A 142 1.61 -10.41 -4.08
CA ARG A 142 0.23 -10.93 -4.18
C ARG A 142 -0.74 -10.26 -3.19
N ILE A 143 -0.27 -9.80 -2.03
CA ILE A 143 -1.08 -9.05 -1.05
C ILE A 143 -1.65 -7.77 -1.64
N ARG A 144 -1.03 -7.20 -2.69
CA ARG A 144 -1.57 -6.05 -3.43
C ARG A 144 -3.01 -6.28 -3.88
N TRP A 145 -3.40 -7.50 -4.24
CA TRP A 145 -4.78 -7.80 -4.64
C TRP A 145 -5.82 -7.57 -3.53
N GLU A 146 -5.41 -7.58 -2.26
CA GLU A 146 -6.31 -7.31 -1.13
C GLU A 146 -6.85 -5.88 -1.16
N ILE A 147 -6.09 -4.89 -1.65
CA ILE A 147 -6.61 -3.52 -1.81
C ILE A 147 -7.70 -3.44 -2.88
N GLU A 148 -7.61 -4.27 -3.93
CA GLU A 148 -8.63 -4.32 -4.97
C GLU A 148 -9.90 -5.00 -4.49
N LYS A 149 -9.78 -6.09 -3.70
CA LYS A 149 -10.92 -6.72 -3.02
C LYS A 149 -11.59 -5.72 -2.07
N PHE A 150 -10.80 -5.05 -1.24
CA PHE A 150 -11.30 -4.00 -0.36
C PHE A 150 -12.04 -2.90 -1.14
N HIS A 151 -11.48 -2.39 -2.24
CA HIS A 151 -12.17 -1.42 -3.08
C HIS A 151 -13.48 -1.96 -3.69
N LYS A 152 -13.53 -3.24 -4.08
CA LYS A 152 -14.77 -3.88 -4.55
C LYS A 152 -15.81 -3.95 -3.44
N ASP A 153 -15.41 -4.28 -2.22
CA ASP A 153 -16.30 -4.37 -1.06
C ASP A 153 -16.86 -2.98 -0.69
N ILE A 154 -16.00 -1.96 -0.63
CA ILE A 154 -16.40 -0.56 -0.41
C ILE A 154 -17.42 -0.10 -1.48
N LYS A 155 -17.23 -0.49 -2.74
CA LYS A 155 -18.19 -0.20 -3.81
C LYS A 155 -19.50 -0.97 -3.65
N ALA A 156 -19.45 -2.25 -3.29
CA ALA A 156 -20.64 -3.08 -3.05
C ALA A 156 -21.50 -2.49 -1.92
N LEU A 157 -20.83 -1.99 -0.88
CA LEU A 157 -21.41 -1.26 0.25
C LEU A 157 -21.86 0.17 -0.11
N GLY A 158 -21.69 0.61 -1.37
CA GLY A 158 -22.15 1.91 -1.84
C GLY A 158 -21.37 3.10 -1.28
N MET A 159 -20.18 2.89 -0.73
CA MET A 159 -19.37 3.91 -0.05
C MET A 159 -18.38 4.65 -0.95
N GLN A 160 -18.41 4.39 -2.26
CA GLN A 160 -17.51 5.00 -3.22
C GLN A 160 -17.66 6.54 -3.32
N ASP A 161 -18.79 7.11 -2.87
CA ASP A 161 -19.07 8.54 -2.88
C ASP A 161 -19.60 8.97 -1.49
N SER A 162 -19.16 10.13 -0.98
CA SER A 162 -19.53 10.70 0.33
C SER A 162 -20.98 11.20 0.47
N SER A 163 -21.86 10.87 -0.49
CA SER A 163 -23.23 11.36 -0.54
C SER A 163 -24.21 10.28 -0.07
N PHE A 164 -24.92 10.55 1.03
CA PHE A 164 -25.89 9.64 1.66
C PHE A 164 -27.27 9.60 0.96
N LEU A 165 -27.42 10.21 -0.21
CA LEU A 165 -28.73 10.44 -0.85
C LEU A 165 -29.37 9.20 -1.50
N LYS A 166 -28.68 8.05 -1.57
CA LYS A 166 -29.19 6.84 -2.25
C LYS A 166 -29.38 5.70 -1.25
N ARG A 167 -30.55 5.04 -1.28
CA ARG A 167 -30.98 3.92 -0.39
C ARG A 167 -29.94 2.80 -0.24
N LYS A 168 -29.30 2.39 -1.34
CA LYS A 168 -28.23 1.36 -1.33
C LYS A 168 -27.01 1.78 -0.49
N ARG A 169 -26.70 3.07 -0.44
CA ARG A 169 -25.57 3.62 0.34
C ARG A 169 -25.90 3.68 1.84
N LEU A 170 -27.14 4.06 2.18
CA LEU A 170 -27.63 3.99 3.55
C LEU A 170 -27.60 2.55 4.08
N GLN A 171 -28.00 1.58 3.25
CA GLN A 171 -27.95 0.16 3.60
C GLN A 171 -26.52 -0.35 3.83
N GLY A 172 -25.55 0.05 2.99
CA GLY A 172 -24.15 -0.35 3.21
C GLY A 172 -23.49 0.34 4.41
N TYR A 173 -23.84 1.59 4.70
CA TYR A 173 -23.41 2.26 5.93
C TYR A 173 -24.00 1.57 7.17
N LEU A 174 -25.29 1.22 7.14
CA LEU A 174 -25.94 0.46 8.22
C LEU A 174 -25.32 -0.93 8.40
N LEU A 175 -24.98 -1.63 7.30
CA LEU A 175 -24.32 -2.92 7.37
C LEU A 175 -22.94 -2.81 8.03
N LEU A 176 -22.14 -1.81 7.66
CA LEU A 176 -20.85 -1.56 8.31
C LEU A 176 -21.00 -1.14 9.76
N PHE A 177 -21.97 -0.30 10.08
CA PHE A 177 -22.26 0.06 11.46
C PHE A 177 -22.59 -1.18 12.29
N VAL A 178 -23.42 -2.09 11.76
CA VAL A 178 -23.74 -3.36 12.42
C VAL A 178 -22.50 -4.26 12.53
N MET A 179 -21.68 -4.37 11.49
CA MET A 179 -20.44 -5.14 11.54
C MET A 179 -19.47 -4.59 12.60
N VAL A 180 -19.22 -3.29 12.62
CA VAL A 180 -18.35 -2.63 13.60
C VAL A 180 -18.90 -2.80 15.02
N VAL A 181 -20.20 -2.61 15.23
CA VAL A 181 -20.83 -2.80 16.54
C VAL A 181 -20.71 -4.25 17.00
N ASN A 182 -20.93 -5.23 16.12
CA ASN A 182 -20.78 -6.64 16.44
C ASN A 182 -19.33 -7.00 16.75
N THR A 183 -18.37 -6.55 15.93
CA THR A 183 -16.94 -6.77 16.19
C THR A 183 -16.50 -6.14 17.51
N VAL A 184 -16.96 -4.92 17.83
CA VAL A 184 -16.67 -4.27 19.12
C VAL A 184 -17.28 -5.07 20.27
N ARG A 185 -18.49 -5.62 20.12
CA ARG A 185 -19.14 -6.46 21.13
C ARG A 185 -18.40 -7.78 21.35
N ASP A 186 -17.95 -8.41 20.27
CA ASP A 186 -17.16 -9.65 20.33
C ASP A 186 -15.80 -9.41 20.99
N LEU A 187 -15.16 -8.28 20.68
CA LEU A 187 -13.92 -7.84 21.33
C LEU A 187 -14.11 -7.56 22.82
N ILE A 188 -15.18 -6.86 23.21
CA ILE A 188 -15.54 -6.62 24.62
C ILE A 188 -15.68 -7.96 25.35
N SER A 189 -16.41 -8.91 24.74
CA SER A 189 -16.63 -10.23 25.32
C SER A 189 -15.32 -11.03 25.44
N SER A 190 -14.51 -11.02 24.38
CA SER A 190 -13.23 -11.76 24.31
C SER A 190 -12.17 -11.20 25.27
N LEU A 191 -12.22 -9.89 25.53
CA LEU A 191 -11.35 -9.20 26.47
C LEU A 191 -11.92 -9.19 27.91
N ASN A 192 -13.07 -9.84 28.13
CA ASN A 192 -13.79 -9.89 29.41
C ASN A 192 -14.06 -8.50 29.99
N LEU A 193 -14.38 -7.54 29.12
CA LEU A 193 -14.73 -6.18 29.48
C LEU A 193 -16.24 -6.08 29.65
N ARG A 194 -16.69 -5.18 30.52
CA ARG A 194 -18.11 -5.04 30.89
C ARG A 194 -18.84 -4.00 30.04
N SER A 195 -18.10 -3.10 29.40
CA SER A 195 -18.69 -2.03 28.61
C SER A 195 -17.78 -1.53 27.49
N VAL A 196 -18.38 -0.73 26.60
CA VAL A 196 -17.65 0.00 25.55
C VAL A 196 -16.70 1.03 26.17
N GLU A 197 -17.03 1.67 27.30
CA GLU A 197 -16.10 2.58 27.98
C GLU A 197 -14.88 1.86 28.56
N GLU A 198 -15.04 0.63 29.04
CA GLU A 198 -13.90 -0.20 29.46
C GLU A 198 -13.03 -0.59 28.26
N PHE A 199 -13.63 -0.90 27.12
CA PHE A 199 -12.90 -1.15 25.88
C PHE A 199 -12.14 0.08 25.38
N LEU A 200 -12.77 1.27 25.40
CA LEU A 200 -12.10 2.50 25.01
C LEU A 200 -10.91 2.82 25.93
N ARG A 201 -11.08 2.66 27.25
CA ARG A 201 -9.98 2.79 28.21
C ARG A 201 -8.90 1.74 28.00
N PHE A 202 -9.26 0.51 27.67
CA PHE A 202 -8.31 -0.54 27.31
C PHE A 202 -7.48 -0.14 26.08
N VAL A 203 -8.11 0.33 25.01
CA VAL A 203 -7.43 0.81 23.78
C VAL A 203 -6.55 2.02 24.07
N GLU A 204 -7.02 2.96 24.89
CA GLU A 204 -6.26 4.15 25.28
C GLU A 204 -5.00 3.78 26.08
N ILE A 205 -5.14 2.94 27.10
CA ILE A 205 -4.06 2.58 28.02
C ILE A 205 -3.08 1.58 27.37
N ARG A 206 -3.59 0.59 26.62
CA ARG A 206 -2.78 -0.53 26.12
C ARG A 206 -2.33 -0.37 24.68
N LEU A 207 -3.08 0.38 23.87
CA LEU A 207 -2.79 0.56 22.43
C LEU A 207 -2.47 2.03 22.08
N GLY A 208 -2.35 2.91 23.08
CA GLY A 208 -1.87 4.29 22.91
C GLY A 208 -2.89 5.28 22.36
N GLY A 209 -4.17 4.91 22.29
CA GLY A 209 -5.30 5.80 21.98
C GLY A 209 -5.28 6.44 20.59
N ALA A 210 -6.30 6.16 19.77
CA ALA A 210 -6.59 7.00 18.61
C ALA A 210 -7.31 8.28 19.10
N LEU A 211 -6.57 9.37 19.30
CA LEU A 211 -7.04 10.71 19.73
C LEU A 211 -8.30 11.26 18.99
N GLY A 212 -8.75 10.61 17.90
CA GLY A 212 -9.94 10.97 17.14
C GLY A 212 -11.23 10.19 17.45
N LEU A 213 -11.19 9.01 18.07
CA LEU A 213 -12.39 8.18 18.28
C LEU A 213 -13.34 8.77 19.33
N MET A 214 -12.80 9.42 20.36
CA MET A 214 -13.61 10.04 21.43
C MET A 214 -14.49 11.21 20.94
N LYS A 215 -14.17 11.83 19.79
CA LYS A 215 -15.01 12.90 19.24
C LYS A 215 -16.25 12.38 18.50
N THR A 216 -16.28 11.11 18.13
CA THR A 216 -17.40 10.50 17.40
C THR A 216 -18.51 10.04 18.35
N PHE A 217 -18.16 9.71 19.60
CA PHE A 217 -19.11 9.28 20.63
C PHE A 217 -19.17 10.31 21.77
N LYS A 218 -19.65 11.51 21.47
CA LYS A 218 -20.04 12.45 22.53
C LYS A 218 -21.42 12.02 23.04
N LEU A 219 -21.44 11.07 23.98
CA LEU A 219 -22.65 10.77 24.76
C LEU A 219 -22.78 11.83 25.86
N ARG A 220 -23.99 12.39 25.98
CA ARG A 220 -24.38 13.25 27.12
C ARG A 220 -24.55 12.40 28.37
#